data_AF-A0A0B6YP02-F1
#
_entry.id   AF-A0A0B6YP02-F1
#
_cell.length_a   1.000
_cell.length_b   1.000
_cell.length_c   1.000
_cell.angle_alpha   90.00
_cell.angle_beta   90.00
_cell.angle_gamma   90.00
#
_symmetry.space_group_name_H-M   'P 1'
#
loop_
_entity.id
_entity.type
_entity.pdbx_description
1 polymer ?
#
loop_
_entity_poly.entity_id
_entity_poly.type
_entity_poly.pdbx_seq_one_letter_code
_entity_poly.pdbx_strand_id
1 'polypeptide(L)'
;RIELTDTPDLILEKIKKSVTDFTSEVTYDLENRPGVSNLIEIHMALTDLSIDEIVEDSFLRAEDTGAYKLKLAEIIIEKLSPIRNEVLKYQKEPGYLLRVLDTG
;
A
#
# COMPACT_ATOMS: atom_id res chain seq x y z
N ARG A 1 3.91 3.22 -9.26
CA ARG A 1 4.12 1.76 -9.12
C ARG A 1 4.91 1.50 -7.86
N ILE A 2 4.42 0.58 -7.01
CA ILE A 2 5.07 0.11 -5.79
C ILE A 2 5.59 -1.30 -6.06
N GLU A 3 6.83 -1.59 -5.71
CA GLU A 3 7.44 -2.92 -5.81
C GLU A 3 7.47 -3.60 -4.43
N LEU A 4 7.43 -4.93 -4.41
CA LEU A 4 7.53 -5.72 -3.18
C LEU A 4 8.86 -5.54 -2.44
N THR A 5 9.90 -5.07 -3.13
CA THR A 5 11.25 -4.85 -2.58
C THR A 5 11.55 -3.38 -2.31
N ASP A 6 10.62 -2.47 -2.58
CA ASP A 6 10.80 -1.04 -2.29
C ASP A 6 11.09 -0.82 -0.80
N THR A 7 11.96 0.14 -0.50
CA THR A 7 12.22 0.54 0.89
C THR A 7 11.01 1.30 1.46
N PRO A 8 10.87 1.36 2.79
CA PRO A 8 9.83 2.18 3.42
C PRO A 8 9.79 3.62 2.90
N ASP A 9 10.96 4.25 2.77
CA ASP A 9 11.07 5.63 2.27
C ASP A 9 10.55 5.78 0.82
N LEU A 10 10.85 4.80 -0.05
CA LEU A 10 10.37 4.82 -1.43
C LEU A 10 8.86 4.62 -1.50
N ILE A 11 8.30 3.72 -0.68
CA ILE A 11 6.85 3.51 -0.59
C ILE A 11 6.17 4.80 -0.16
N LEU A 12 6.67 5.43 0.92
CA LEU A 12 6.15 6.68 1.44
C LEU A 12 6.19 7.80 0.39
N GLU A 13 7.32 7.97 -0.28
CA GLU A 13 7.47 9.00 -1.31
C GLU A 13 6.52 8.77 -2.50
N LYS A 14 6.40 7.52 -2.96
CA LYS A 14 5.52 7.15 -4.08
C LYS A 14 4.05 7.36 -3.75
N ILE A 15 3.61 7.00 -2.55
CA ILE A 15 2.23 7.23 -2.11
C ILE A 15 1.97 8.72 -1.92
N LYS A 16 2.90 9.46 -1.32
CA LYS A 16 2.77 10.92 -1.16
C LYS A 16 2.64 11.65 -2.50
N LYS A 17 3.35 11.19 -3.53
CA LYS A 17 3.30 11.74 -4.90
C LYS A 17 2.15 11.21 -5.76
N SER A 18 1.33 10.29 -5.25
CA SER A 18 0.20 9.74 -6.00
C SER A 18 -0.77 10.85 -6.41
N VAL A 19 -1.26 10.79 -7.64
CA VAL A 19 -2.21 11.78 -8.17
C VAL A 19 -3.58 11.54 -7.56
N THR A 20 -4.15 12.60 -7.00
CA THR A 20 -5.54 12.65 -6.53
C THR A 20 -6.21 13.89 -7.13
N ASP A 21 -7.51 14.03 -6.90
CA ASP A 21 -8.24 15.26 -7.20
C ASP A 21 -7.96 16.37 -6.16
N PHE A 22 -8.65 17.50 -6.34
CA PHE A 22 -8.56 18.68 -5.47
C PHE A 22 -9.57 18.67 -4.31
N THR A 23 -10.30 17.58 -4.11
CA THR A 23 -11.27 17.45 -3.03
C THR A 23 -10.58 16.86 -1.80
N SER A 24 -10.70 17.55 -0.67
CA SER A 24 -10.06 17.13 0.57
C SER A 24 -10.66 15.84 1.13
N GLU A 25 -11.97 15.63 1.01
CA GLU A 25 -12.66 14.47 1.57
C GLU A 25 -12.17 13.16 0.94
N VAL A 26 -12.08 12.09 1.74
CA VAL A 26 -11.77 10.75 1.25
C VAL A 26 -13.09 10.02 0.98
N THR A 27 -13.49 9.93 -0.29
CA THR A 27 -14.71 9.22 -0.70
C THR A 27 -14.40 8.28 -1.86
N TYR A 28 -15.19 7.21 -1.96
CA TYR A 28 -15.09 6.26 -3.07
C TYR A 28 -16.02 6.68 -4.21
N ASP A 29 -15.44 6.94 -5.38
CA ASP A 29 -16.14 7.21 -6.64
C ASP A 29 -15.19 6.87 -7.79
N LEU A 30 -15.39 5.71 -8.44
CA LEU A 30 -14.47 5.22 -9.46
C LEU A 30 -14.53 6.06 -10.75
N GLU A 31 -15.69 6.64 -11.07
CA GLU A 31 -15.89 7.42 -12.29
C GLU A 31 -15.32 8.83 -12.17
N ASN A 32 -15.61 9.50 -11.05
CA ASN A 32 -15.24 10.91 -10.88
C ASN A 32 -13.93 11.09 -10.08
N ARG A 33 -13.55 10.12 -9.24
CA ARG A 33 -12.40 10.20 -8.33
C ARG A 33 -11.48 8.97 -8.41
N PRO A 34 -11.04 8.53 -9.61
CA PRO A 34 -10.30 7.28 -9.78
C PRO A 34 -9.00 7.20 -8.96
N GLY A 35 -8.34 8.34 -8.73
CA GLY A 35 -7.12 8.39 -7.91
C GLY A 35 -7.36 8.05 -6.44
N VAL A 36 -8.38 8.65 -5.82
CA VAL A 36 -8.73 8.39 -4.42
C VAL A 36 -9.33 6.99 -4.26
N SER A 37 -10.20 6.59 -5.19
CA SER A 37 -10.81 5.26 -5.21
C SER A 37 -9.77 4.15 -5.30
N ASN A 38 -8.72 4.31 -6.12
CA ASN A 38 -7.62 3.37 -6.18
C ASN A 38 -6.84 3.27 -4.84
N LEU A 39 -6.68 4.38 -4.10
CA LEU A 39 -6.05 4.34 -2.77
C LEU A 39 -6.92 3.55 -1.78
N ILE A 40 -8.24 3.73 -1.83
CA ILE A 40 -9.20 2.99 -1.00
C ILE A 40 -9.20 1.50 -1.35
N GLU A 41 -9.13 1.13 -2.63
CA GLU A 41 -9.03 -0.27 -3.05
C GLU A 41 -7.73 -0.94 -2.59
N ILE A 42 -6.61 -0.21 -2.63
CA ILE A 42 -5.34 -0.70 -2.07
C ILE A 42 -5.47 -0.90 -0.56
N HIS A 43 -6.12 0.03 0.14
CA HIS A 43 -6.35 -0.09 1.58
C HIS A 43 -7.18 -1.35 1.88
N MET A 44 -8.31 -1.53 1.21
CA MET A 44 -9.17 -2.72 1.31
C MET A 44 -8.39 -4.02 1.09
N ALA A 45 -7.56 -4.07 0.04
CA ALA A 45 -6.78 -5.27 -0.30
C ALA A 45 -5.73 -5.64 0.76
N LEU A 46 -5.35 -4.72 1.65
CA LEU A 46 -4.31 -4.93 2.67
C LEU A 46 -4.87 -5.16 4.08
N THR A 47 -6.09 -4.70 4.34
CA THR A 47 -6.71 -4.75 5.67
C THR A 47 -7.95 -5.64 5.74
N ASP A 48 -8.43 -6.15 4.60
CA ASP A 48 -9.69 -6.90 4.48
C ASP A 48 -10.93 -6.12 4.96
N LEU A 49 -10.81 -4.80 5.14
CA LEU A 49 -11.92 -3.90 5.47
C LEU A 49 -12.71 -3.54 4.21
N SER A 50 -14.02 -3.45 4.33
CA SER A 50 -14.88 -2.95 3.25
C SER A 50 -14.64 -1.47 2.96
N ILE A 51 -15.05 -1.03 1.77
CA ILE A 51 -14.98 0.39 1.36
C ILE A 51 -15.74 1.28 2.36
N ASP A 52 -16.93 0.85 2.79
CA ASP A 52 -17.74 1.58 3.75
C ASP A 52 -17.03 1.69 5.10
N GLU A 53 -16.45 0.59 5.61
CA GLU A 53 -15.66 0.63 6.85
C GLU A 53 -14.46 1.57 6.76
N ILE A 54 -13.77 1.60 5.61
CA ILE A 54 -12.63 2.50 5.39
C ILE A 54 -13.08 3.96 5.36
N VAL A 55 -14.14 4.29 4.63
CA VAL A 55 -14.63 5.67 4.51
C VAL A 55 -15.29 6.15 5.81
N GLU A 56 -15.99 5.27 6.51
CA GLU A 56 -16.65 5.57 7.79
C GLU A 56 -15.70 5.55 8.98
N ASP A 57 -14.50 4.98 8.82
CA ASP A 57 -13.50 4.92 9.88
C ASP A 57 -13.35 6.31 10.50
N SER A 58 -13.50 6.36 11.82
CA SER A 58 -13.31 7.56 12.64
C SER A 58 -11.98 8.26 12.37
N PHE A 59 -10.96 7.50 11.94
CA PHE A 59 -9.65 8.00 11.55
C PHE A 59 -9.63 8.69 10.18
N LEU A 60 -10.62 8.49 9.31
CA LEU A 60 -10.69 9.04 7.96
C LEU A 60 -11.75 10.13 7.79
N ARG A 61 -12.84 10.08 8.58
CA ARG A 61 -13.95 11.06 8.52
C ARG A 61 -13.53 12.52 8.71
N ALA A 62 -12.43 12.78 9.41
CA ALA A 62 -11.92 14.13 9.67
C ALA A 62 -10.61 14.44 8.93
N GLU A 63 -10.13 13.53 8.09
CA GLU A 63 -8.83 13.66 7.43
C GLU A 63 -8.97 14.03 5.96
N ASP A 64 -7.99 14.80 5.49
CA ASP A 64 -7.87 15.10 4.08
C ASP A 64 -7.14 13.98 3.32
N THR A 65 -7.23 14.01 1.99
CA THR A 65 -6.53 13.06 1.10
C THR A 65 -5.01 13.03 1.31
N GLY A 66 -4.41 14.11 1.82
CA GLY A 66 -2.97 14.18 2.12
C GLY A 66 -2.61 13.37 3.36
N ALA A 67 -3.34 13.56 4.46
CA ALA A 67 -3.20 12.79 5.69
C ALA A 67 -3.50 11.30 5.44
N TYR A 68 -4.55 11.00 4.68
CA TYR A 68 -4.90 9.64 4.31
C TYR A 68 -3.77 8.92 3.55
N LYS A 69 -3.13 9.58 2.59
CA LYS A 69 -1.96 9.03 1.88
C LYS A 69 -0.84 8.62 2.83
N LEU A 70 -0.57 9.41 3.87
CA LEU A 70 0.50 9.08 4.83
C LEU A 70 0.16 7.81 5.62
N LYS A 71 -1.08 7.69 6.12
CA LYS A 71 -1.54 6.48 6.81
C LYS A 71 -1.53 5.25 5.92
N LEU A 72 -2.00 5.39 4.68
CA LEU A 72 -1.98 4.29 3.73
C LEU A 72 -0.54 3.83 3.44
N ALA A 73 0.41 4.77 3.35
CA ALA A 73 1.82 4.41 3.20
C ALA A 73 2.32 3.59 4.39
N GLU A 74 1.98 3.97 5.62
CA GLU A 74 2.34 3.20 6.83
C GLU A 74 1.78 1.78 6.78
N ILE A 75 0.50 1.62 6.43
CA ILE A 75 -0.14 0.30 6.28
C ILE A 75 0.57 -0.55 5.22
N ILE A 76 0.88 0.03 4.05
CA ILE A 76 1.62 -0.67 2.99
C ILE A 76 3.00 -1.10 3.49
N ILE A 77 3.72 -0.21 4.17
CA ILE A 77 5.06 -0.50 4.73
C ILE A 77 4.97 -1.65 5.72
N GLU A 78 4.01 -1.63 6.63
CA GLU A 78 3.80 -2.68 7.63
C GLU A 78 3.56 -4.04 6.96
N LYS A 79 2.69 -4.08 5.95
CA LYS A 79 2.31 -5.32 5.25
C LYS A 79 3.42 -5.86 4.35
N LEU A 80 4.18 -4.99 3.68
CA LEU A 80 5.24 -5.42 2.75
C LEU A 80 6.59 -5.70 3.42
N SER A 81 6.85 -5.12 4.59
CA SER A 81 8.15 -5.27 5.28
C SER A 81 8.54 -6.73 5.55
N PRO A 82 7.65 -7.62 6.05
CA PRO A 82 7.98 -9.04 6.24
C PRO A 82 8.36 -9.73 4.93
N ILE A 83 7.63 -9.47 3.85
CA ILE A 83 7.88 -10.06 2.52
C ILE A 83 9.24 -9.59 2.00
N ARG A 84 9.50 -8.27 2.05
CA ARG A 84 10.78 -7.69 1.66
C ARG A 84 11.93 -8.31 2.42
N ASN A 85 11.78 -8.51 3.74
CA ASN A 85 12.83 -9.09 4.58
C ASN A 85 13.14 -10.54 4.18
N GLU A 86 12.13 -11.35 3.92
CA GLU A 86 12.33 -12.73 3.43
C GLU A 86 12.99 -12.74 2.04
N VAL A 87 12.55 -11.87 1.12
CA VAL A 87 13.20 -11.75 -0.20
C VAL A 87 14.68 -11.40 -0.06
N LEU A 88 15.02 -10.41 0.76
CA LEU A 88 16.41 -9.99 1.00
C LEU A 88 17.25 -11.07 1.70
N LYS A 89 16.62 -11.89 2.55
CA LYS A 89 17.26 -13.04 3.20
C LYS A 89 17.61 -14.10 2.17
N TYR A 90 16.65 -14.56 1.37
CA TYR A 90 16.89 -15.60 0.37
C TYR A 90 17.85 -15.16 -0.74
N GLN A 91 17.86 -13.87 -1.10
CA GLN A 91 18.86 -13.33 -2.04
C GLN A 91 20.31 -13.49 -1.56
N LYS A 92 20.54 -13.61 -0.25
CA LYS A 92 21.85 -13.87 0.34
C LYS A 92 22.18 -15.37 0.44
N GLU A 93 21.25 -16.24 0.06
CA GLU A 93 21.38 -17.70 0.13
C GLU A 93 21.24 -18.37 -1.26
N PRO A 94 22.12 -18.05 -2.23
CA PRO A 94 22.00 -18.56 -3.61
C PRO A 94 22.02 -20.10 -3.69
N GLY A 95 22.76 -20.77 -2.81
CA GLY A 95 22.78 -22.24 -2.75
C GLY A 95 21.45 -22.86 -2.30
N TYR A 96 20.68 -22.17 -1.45
CA TYR A 96 19.32 -22.61 -1.12
C TYR A 96 18.39 -22.44 -2.32
N LEU A 97 18.45 -21.29 -2.99
CA LEU A 97 17.65 -21.01 -4.18
C LEU A 97 17.90 -22.03 -5.30
N LEU A 98 19.16 -22.35 -5.59
CA LEU A 98 19.51 -23.36 -6.59
C LEU A 98 18.96 -24.75 -6.21
N ARG A 99 19.07 -25.15 -4.94
CA ARG A 99 18.50 -26.42 -4.49
C ARG A 99 16.98 -26.47 -4.67
N VAL A 100 16.26 -25.40 -4.31
CA VAL A 100 14.81 -25.34 -4.51
C VAL A 100 14.46 -25.47 -5.99
N LEU A 101 15.18 -24.77 -6.87
CA LEU A 101 15.02 -24.85 -8.32
C LEU A 101 15.30 -26.26 -8.88
N ASP A 102 16.32 -26.97 -8.36
CA ASP A 102 16.64 -28.32 -8.81
C ASP A 102 15.61 -29.37 -8.34
N THR A 103 14.86 -29.09 -7.27
CA THR A 103 13.91 -30.04 -6.65
C THR A 103 12.44 -29.82 -7.00
N GLY A 104 12.08 -28.69 -7.60
CA GLY A 104 10.71 -28.33 -7.99
C GLY A 104 10.41 -28.62 -9.44
#